data_AF-A0A151IIL9-F1
#
_entry.id   AF-A0A151IIL9-F1
#
_cell.length_a   1.000
_cell.length_b   1.000
_cell.length_c   1.000
_cell.angle_alpha   90.00
_cell.angle_beta   90.00
_cell.angle_gamma   90.00
#
_symmetry.space_group_name_H-M   'P 1'
#
loop_
_entity.id
_entity.type
_entity.pdbx_description
1 polymer ?
#
loop_
_entity_poly.entity_id
_entity_poly.type
_entity_poly.pdbx_seq_one_letter_code
_entity_poly.pdbx_strand_id
1 'polypeptide(L)'
;KYNVQVDCMKKLHYCLKLHDYTLEHKINVLKELGVPVINTSLINHSLGHLHTTLWKFKNKVNIPAKQNIVENIFAGKVPKNIFKLKLNDQMTVQEYYQTCLLYYKNQVFNLSYLDDKILLHSYLKIKSIRMIAETLKVLRLDLHYDEEMIKKDPRVIIASADNIKLLLNSSTEALGMPIVTFLRKYPSILLQDAVNVKQLLMLFKKYEIPDKSVKKCMNIFQISNESFQERLEIIKQHPDLNMWYKHPRILQIICRIKQTKQRLEYINIMNSLKWAQPQIFLTSNTEVDKSLQTGLVSTRKSLQHIFIQELGVDKSNLLMRHQHWKMTAFIDIVHMLKYLKKHFKINEICSNIHIVLYEQSRVKKVLADLKQQYSKGTEYSFTNSQYLALCLYMLEKNNHFTGDGVWINEENMKEQSLKKRNTIEKFDDSTIEDINNNFSTKDDSNIDYNSIDVRL
;
A
#
# COMPACT_ATOMS: atom_id res chain seq x y z
N LYS A 1 0.21 -6.38 34.34
CA LYS A 1 0.45 -4.91 34.37
C LYS A 1 -0.64 -4.12 35.12
N TYR A 2 -1.94 -4.30 34.84
CA TYR A 2 -2.95 -3.32 35.30
C TYR A 2 -3.98 -3.74 36.37
N ASN A 3 -3.99 -5.00 36.84
CA ASN A 3 -4.95 -5.54 37.83
C ASN A 3 -6.41 -5.13 37.56
N VAL A 4 -6.92 -5.51 36.39
CA VAL A 4 -8.30 -5.21 35.96
C VAL A 4 -9.17 -6.45 36.19
N GLN A 5 -10.31 -6.28 36.84
CA GLN A 5 -11.28 -7.36 37.08
C GLN A 5 -12.07 -7.67 35.79
N VAL A 6 -12.15 -8.95 35.44
CA VAL A 6 -12.90 -9.42 34.27
C VAL A 6 -14.32 -9.79 34.71
N ASP A 7 -15.30 -8.98 34.34
CA ASP A 7 -16.71 -9.24 34.68
C ASP A 7 -17.35 -10.26 33.74
N CYS A 8 -16.96 -10.23 32.45
CA CYS A 8 -17.54 -11.06 31.40
C CYS A 8 -16.57 -11.23 30.23
N MET A 9 -16.47 -12.45 29.71
CA MET A 9 -15.61 -12.76 28.55
C MET A 9 -15.98 -11.95 27.30
N LYS A 10 -17.27 -11.69 27.06
CA LYS A 10 -17.71 -10.84 25.94
C LYS A 10 -17.13 -9.43 26.05
N LYS A 11 -17.12 -8.86 27.26
CA LYS A 11 -16.59 -7.52 27.55
C LYS A 11 -15.06 -7.49 27.45
N LEU A 12 -14.39 -8.54 27.90
CA LEU A 12 -12.94 -8.69 27.72
C LEU A 12 -12.56 -8.69 26.23
N HIS A 13 -13.30 -9.43 25.41
CA HIS A 13 -13.06 -9.48 23.96
C HIS A 13 -13.14 -8.09 23.29
N TYR A 14 -14.07 -7.23 23.72
CA TYR A 14 -14.13 -5.84 23.24
C TYR A 14 -12.90 -5.01 23.67
N CYS A 15 -12.41 -5.19 24.90
CA CYS A 15 -11.19 -4.53 25.35
C CYS A 15 -9.97 -4.97 24.52
N LEU A 16 -9.87 -6.26 24.20
CA LEU A 16 -8.77 -6.82 23.40
C LEU A 16 -8.78 -6.39 21.93
N LYS A 17 -9.89 -5.85 21.43
CA LYS A 17 -9.97 -5.27 20.08
C LYS A 17 -9.41 -3.84 20.00
N LEU A 18 -9.20 -3.18 21.13
CA LEU A 18 -8.64 -1.83 21.16
C LEU A 18 -7.13 -1.89 20.94
N HIS A 19 -6.55 -0.83 20.37
CA HIS A 19 -5.10 -0.67 20.38
C HIS A 19 -4.57 -0.60 21.83
N ASP A 20 -3.40 -1.17 22.06
CA ASP A 20 -2.81 -1.28 23.40
C ASP A 20 -2.73 0.07 24.10
N TYR A 21 -2.17 1.11 23.44
CA TYR A 21 -2.08 2.44 24.03
C TYR A 21 -3.46 3.06 24.33
N THR A 22 -4.49 2.73 23.56
CA THR A 22 -5.87 3.20 23.81
C THR A 22 -6.43 2.55 25.07
N LEU A 23 -6.21 1.25 25.25
CA LEU A 23 -6.61 0.52 26.45
C LEU A 23 -5.85 1.03 27.68
N GLU A 24 -4.54 1.25 27.56
CA GLU A 24 -3.71 1.80 28.63
C GLU A 24 -4.18 3.19 29.07
N HIS A 25 -4.48 4.09 28.12
CA HIS A 25 -5.00 5.41 28.46
C HIS A 25 -6.34 5.33 29.18
N LYS A 26 -7.28 4.49 28.73
CA LYS A 26 -8.57 4.30 29.41
C LYS A 26 -8.39 3.83 30.85
N ILE A 27 -7.54 2.83 31.06
CA ILE A 27 -7.25 2.29 32.39
C ILE A 27 -6.62 3.38 33.27
N ASN A 28 -5.60 4.08 32.77
CA ASN A 28 -4.91 5.09 33.56
C ASN A 28 -5.78 6.31 33.88
N VAL A 29 -6.68 6.73 32.97
CA VAL A 29 -7.65 7.79 33.28
C VAL A 29 -8.59 7.36 34.40
N LEU A 30 -9.10 6.11 34.40
CA LEU A 30 -9.92 5.62 35.52
C LEU A 30 -9.15 5.60 36.84
N LYS A 31 -7.85 5.26 36.82
CA LYS A 31 -6.98 5.33 38.01
C LYS A 31 -6.79 6.77 38.50
N GLU A 32 -6.53 7.69 37.59
CA GLU A 32 -6.36 9.12 37.90
C GLU A 32 -7.65 9.75 38.43
N LEU A 33 -8.81 9.28 37.95
CA LEU A 33 -10.11 9.65 38.50
C LEU A 33 -10.38 9.08 39.90
N GLY A 34 -9.54 8.17 40.40
CA GLY A 34 -9.66 7.58 41.73
C GLY A 34 -10.54 6.34 41.81
N VAL A 35 -10.83 5.67 40.69
CA VAL A 35 -11.65 4.46 40.68
C VAL A 35 -10.93 3.34 41.46
N PRO A 36 -11.52 2.80 42.54
CA PRO A 36 -10.84 1.84 43.42
C PRO A 36 -10.68 0.46 42.76
N VAL A 37 -11.72 -0.01 42.06
CA VAL A 37 -11.72 -1.29 41.35
C VAL A 37 -12.10 -1.06 39.90
N ILE A 38 -11.16 -1.32 38.99
CA ILE A 38 -11.37 -1.16 37.56
C ILE A 38 -11.77 -2.51 36.97
N ASN A 39 -12.90 -2.53 36.27
CA ASN A 39 -13.39 -3.72 35.61
C ASN A 39 -13.61 -3.52 34.10
N THR A 40 -13.79 -4.62 33.38
CA THR A 40 -13.98 -4.61 31.92
C THR A 40 -15.22 -3.81 31.48
N SER A 41 -16.27 -3.77 32.31
CA SER A 41 -17.48 -2.99 32.02
C SER A 41 -17.21 -1.49 32.00
N LEU A 42 -16.47 -0.98 32.99
CA LEU A 42 -16.12 0.44 33.09
C LEU A 42 -15.22 0.87 31.94
N ILE A 43 -14.28 0.03 31.51
CA ILE A 43 -13.40 0.32 30.37
C ILE A 43 -14.19 0.41 29.06
N ASN A 44 -15.10 -0.53 28.80
CA ASN A 44 -15.91 -0.55 27.58
C ASN A 44 -16.86 0.65 27.50
N HIS A 45 -17.49 1.02 28.62
CA HIS A 45 -18.43 2.14 28.69
C HIS A 45 -17.77 3.49 29.06
N SER A 46 -16.44 3.56 29.06
CA SER A 46 -15.66 4.74 29.47
C SER A 46 -16.12 6.04 28.81
N LEU A 47 -16.47 6.03 27.52
CA LEU A 47 -17.03 7.21 26.84
C LEU A 47 -18.38 7.65 27.42
N GLY A 48 -19.27 6.72 27.74
CA GLY A 48 -20.55 7.05 28.36
C GLY A 48 -20.36 7.63 29.75
N HIS A 49 -19.40 7.12 30.52
CA HIS A 49 -19.05 7.64 31.82
C HIS A 49 -18.51 9.07 31.78
N LEU A 50 -17.76 9.43 30.73
CA LEU A 50 -17.23 10.78 30.56
C LEU A 50 -18.32 11.85 30.43
N HIS A 51 -19.47 11.50 29.84
CA HIS A 51 -20.59 12.43 29.66
C HIS A 51 -21.51 12.54 30.89
N THR A 52 -21.28 11.74 31.93
CA THR A 52 -22.04 11.86 33.18
C THR A 52 -21.47 12.96 34.06
N THR A 53 -22.31 13.56 34.91
CA THR A 53 -21.84 14.51 35.93
C THR A 53 -20.92 13.80 36.93
N LEU A 54 -19.93 14.53 37.46
CA LEU A 54 -18.92 13.95 38.34
C LEU A 54 -19.55 13.30 39.58
N TRP A 55 -20.59 13.92 40.15
CA TRP A 55 -21.36 13.34 41.25
C TRP A 55 -22.00 11.98 40.90
N LYS A 56 -22.67 11.88 39.73
CA LYS A 56 -23.28 10.62 39.27
C LYS A 56 -22.21 9.55 39.01
N PHE A 57 -21.07 9.97 38.47
CA PHE A 57 -19.94 9.07 38.24
C PHE A 57 -19.39 8.53 39.56
N LYS A 58 -19.07 9.39 40.53
CA LYS A 58 -18.57 8.99 41.86
C LYS A 58 -19.46 7.94 42.52
N ASN A 59 -20.77 8.18 42.54
CA ASN A 59 -21.74 7.24 43.11
C ASN A 59 -21.76 5.89 42.36
N LYS A 60 -21.64 5.91 41.03
CA LYS A 60 -21.67 4.69 40.20
C LYS A 60 -20.43 3.82 40.36
N VAL A 61 -19.27 4.43 40.60
CA VAL A 61 -17.98 3.72 40.74
C VAL A 61 -17.52 3.58 42.19
N ASN A 62 -18.40 3.89 43.15
CA ASN A 62 -18.13 3.85 44.59
C ASN A 62 -16.92 4.68 45.04
N ILE A 63 -16.72 5.85 44.41
CA ILE A 63 -15.76 6.85 44.90
C ILE A 63 -16.44 7.65 46.04
N PRO A 64 -15.82 7.76 47.23
CA PRO A 64 -16.37 8.57 48.32
C PRO A 64 -16.68 10.00 47.88
N ALA A 65 -17.86 10.52 48.22
CA ALA A 65 -18.30 11.85 47.78
C ALA A 65 -17.33 12.98 48.18
N LYS A 66 -16.71 12.86 49.37
CA LYS A 66 -15.72 13.80 49.91
C LYS A 66 -14.34 13.67 49.26
N GLN A 67 -14.07 12.62 48.48
CA GLN A 67 -12.75 12.44 47.87
C GLN A 67 -12.53 13.49 46.78
N ASN A 68 -11.39 14.19 46.90
CA ASN A 68 -10.95 15.16 45.93
C ASN A 68 -10.22 14.46 44.77
N ILE A 69 -10.88 14.38 43.62
CA ILE A 69 -10.33 13.73 42.43
C ILE A 69 -9.07 14.46 41.91
N VAL A 70 -8.98 15.77 42.14
CA VAL A 70 -7.78 16.56 41.82
C VAL A 70 -6.54 15.99 42.49
N GLU A 71 -6.62 15.58 43.75
CA GLU A 71 -5.45 15.05 44.46
C GLU A 71 -4.90 13.79 43.79
N ASN A 72 -5.77 12.94 43.25
CA ASN A 72 -5.35 11.75 42.50
C ASN A 72 -4.72 12.12 41.15
N ILE A 73 -5.34 13.04 40.39
CA ILE A 73 -4.83 13.51 39.09
C ILE A 73 -3.46 14.21 39.26
N PHE A 74 -3.27 14.94 40.36
CA PHE A 74 -2.05 15.67 40.68
C PHE A 74 -1.07 14.88 41.57
N ALA A 75 -1.32 13.59 41.79
CA ALA A 75 -0.50 12.72 42.62
C ALA A 75 -0.12 13.35 43.99
N GLY A 76 -1.09 14.02 44.62
CA GLY A 76 -0.97 14.70 45.91
C GLY A 76 -0.29 16.08 45.86
N LYS A 77 0.34 16.47 44.75
CA LYS A 77 0.99 17.79 44.59
C LYS A 77 0.03 18.76 43.91
N VAL A 78 -1.03 19.14 44.61
CA VAL A 78 -2.07 20.08 44.13
C VAL A 78 -1.47 21.50 44.05
N PRO A 79 -1.26 22.10 42.86
CA PRO A 79 -0.80 23.48 42.77
C PRO A 79 -1.74 24.48 43.46
N LYS A 80 -1.14 25.46 44.16
CA LYS A 80 -1.86 26.54 44.88
C LYS A 80 -2.82 27.34 43.98
N ASN A 81 -2.58 27.35 42.67
CA ASN A 81 -3.40 28.06 41.68
C ASN A 81 -4.65 27.27 41.20
N ILE A 82 -4.90 26.07 41.72
CA ILE A 82 -6.03 25.22 41.27
C ILE A 82 -7.40 25.84 41.53
N PHE A 83 -7.54 26.70 42.54
CA PHE A 83 -8.79 27.43 42.81
C PHE A 83 -9.24 28.28 41.61
N LYS A 84 -8.32 28.66 40.70
CA LYS A 84 -8.66 29.39 39.47
C LYS A 84 -9.38 28.52 38.42
N LEU A 85 -9.30 27.19 38.52
CA LEU A 85 -9.87 26.26 37.54
C LEU A 85 -11.39 26.05 37.71
N LYS A 86 -12.03 26.64 38.73
CA LYS A 86 -13.49 26.57 39.00
C LYS A 86 -14.08 25.14 38.91
N LEU A 87 -13.30 24.14 39.32
CA LEU A 87 -13.69 22.73 39.27
C LEU A 87 -14.83 22.47 40.25
N ASN A 88 -15.92 21.84 39.78
CA ASN A 88 -17.06 21.49 40.61
C ASN A 88 -17.67 20.13 40.23
N ASP A 89 -18.46 19.55 41.13
CA ASP A 89 -19.05 18.21 40.96
C ASP A 89 -20.29 18.19 40.03
N GLN A 90 -20.78 19.36 39.59
CA GLN A 90 -21.87 19.49 38.62
C GLN A 90 -21.37 19.38 37.18
N MET A 91 -20.08 19.66 36.93
CA MET A 91 -19.44 19.45 35.62
C MET A 91 -19.51 17.99 35.20
N THR A 92 -19.49 17.75 33.89
CA THR A 92 -19.26 16.40 33.37
C THR A 92 -17.84 15.94 33.71
N VAL A 93 -17.65 14.62 33.84
CA VAL A 93 -16.32 14.03 34.05
C VAL A 93 -15.37 14.45 32.92
N GLN A 94 -15.87 14.57 31.69
CA GLN A 94 -15.10 15.03 30.54
C GLN A 94 -14.59 16.46 30.74
N GLU A 95 -15.47 17.42 31.00
CA GLU A 95 -15.09 18.84 31.16
C GLU A 95 -14.12 19.01 32.33
N TYR A 96 -14.39 18.33 33.44
CA TYR A 96 -13.54 18.34 34.63
C TYR A 96 -12.12 17.85 34.29
N TYR A 97 -12.03 16.70 33.63
CA TYR A 97 -10.76 16.08 33.29
C TYR A 97 -10.01 16.85 32.20
N GLN A 98 -10.71 17.38 31.18
CA GLN A 98 -10.12 18.23 30.14
C GLN A 98 -9.55 19.52 30.72
N THR A 99 -10.24 20.14 31.67
CA THR A 99 -9.75 21.34 32.38
C THR A 99 -8.43 21.04 33.10
N CYS A 100 -8.33 19.88 33.77
CA CYS A 100 -7.08 19.43 34.39
C CYS A 100 -5.97 19.17 33.36
N LEU A 101 -6.29 18.52 32.23
CA LEU A 101 -5.33 18.23 31.17
C LEU A 101 -4.78 19.51 30.53
N LEU A 102 -5.61 20.51 30.27
CA LEU A 102 -5.19 21.80 29.72
C LEU A 102 -4.29 22.57 30.71
N TYR A 103 -4.59 22.49 32.01
CA TYR A 103 -3.71 23.03 33.03
C TYR A 103 -2.31 22.38 32.98
N TYR A 104 -2.26 21.04 32.94
CA TYR A 104 -1.01 20.28 32.84
C TYR A 104 -0.22 20.61 31.58
N LYS A 105 -0.90 20.68 30.43
CA LYS A 105 -0.31 21.06 29.14
C LYS A 105 0.49 22.35 29.26
N ASN A 106 -0.10 23.39 29.86
CA ASN A 106 0.51 24.72 29.91
C ASN A 106 1.55 24.85 31.03
N GLN A 107 1.30 24.27 32.20
CA GLN A 107 2.07 24.54 33.41
C GLN A 107 3.16 23.49 33.70
N VAL A 108 2.98 22.26 33.24
CA VAL A 108 3.85 21.13 33.59
C VAL A 108 4.55 20.58 32.35
N PHE A 109 3.81 20.40 31.26
CA PHE A 109 4.36 19.83 30.03
C PHE A 109 5.13 20.85 29.20
N ASN A 110 4.96 22.15 29.47
CA ASN A 110 5.49 23.25 28.67
C ASN A 110 5.09 23.12 27.19
N LEU A 111 3.81 22.83 26.94
CA LEU A 111 3.24 22.67 25.59
C LEU A 111 2.26 23.81 25.25
N SER A 112 2.51 25.03 25.73
CA SER A 112 1.63 26.19 25.49
C SER A 112 1.45 26.52 24.01
N TYR A 113 2.42 26.18 23.17
CA TYR A 113 2.41 26.36 21.72
C TYR A 113 1.49 25.38 20.97
N LEU A 114 1.09 24.27 21.58
CA LEU A 114 0.23 23.28 20.94
C LEU A 114 -1.22 23.80 20.93
N ASP A 115 -2.01 23.52 19.90
CA ASP A 115 -3.44 23.91 19.91
C ASP A 115 -4.24 23.01 20.89
N ASP A 116 -5.08 23.62 21.72
CA ASP A 116 -6.02 22.91 22.62
C ASP A 116 -6.93 21.96 21.84
N LYS A 117 -7.43 22.38 20.66
CA LYS A 117 -8.28 21.53 19.82
C LYS A 117 -7.54 20.29 19.36
N ILE A 118 -6.25 20.42 19.02
CA ILE A 118 -5.43 19.26 18.65
C ILE A 118 -5.27 18.35 19.87
N LEU A 119 -4.92 18.86 21.04
CA LEU A 119 -4.77 18.03 22.23
C LEU A 119 -6.09 17.34 22.63
N LEU A 120 -7.23 18.00 22.46
CA LEU A 120 -8.53 17.50 22.93
C LEU A 120 -9.24 16.59 21.89
N HIS A 121 -9.28 16.96 20.61
CA HIS A 121 -10.19 16.34 19.63
C HIS A 121 -9.55 15.36 18.64
N SER A 122 -8.24 15.39 18.43
CA SER A 122 -7.70 14.93 17.15
C SER A 122 -7.52 13.40 16.97
N TYR A 123 -7.13 12.64 18.01
CA TYR A 123 -6.69 11.24 17.79
C TYR A 123 -7.11 10.19 18.82
N LEU A 124 -7.47 10.62 20.04
CA LEU A 124 -7.90 9.74 21.11
C LEU A 124 -8.79 10.52 22.09
N LYS A 125 -10.03 10.08 22.32
CA LYS A 125 -10.97 10.83 23.18
C LYS A 125 -10.55 10.86 24.66
N ILE A 126 -9.92 9.79 25.14
CA ILE A 126 -9.53 9.60 26.54
C ILE A 126 -8.00 9.56 26.60
N LYS A 127 -7.37 10.54 27.25
CA LYS A 127 -5.92 10.63 27.35
C LYS A 127 -5.52 10.74 28.82
N SER A 128 -4.67 9.85 29.28
CA SER A 128 -4.11 9.92 30.64
C SER A 128 -3.01 10.97 30.70
N ILE A 129 -3.14 11.90 31.65
CA ILE A 129 -2.15 12.94 31.95
C ILE A 129 -0.83 12.29 32.35
N ARG A 130 -0.86 11.27 33.21
CA ARG A 130 0.36 10.57 33.65
C ARG A 130 1.08 9.89 32.49
N MET A 131 0.35 9.23 31.61
CA MET A 131 0.94 8.61 30.42
C MET A 131 1.58 9.66 29.51
N ILE A 132 0.90 10.78 29.24
CA ILE A 132 1.48 11.87 28.45
C ILE A 132 2.77 12.38 29.09
N ALA A 133 2.80 12.56 30.42
CA ALA A 133 3.99 13.01 31.14
C ALA A 133 5.18 12.06 30.95
N GLU A 134 4.97 10.76 31.14
CA GLU A 134 6.01 9.74 30.95
C GLU A 134 6.46 9.65 29.48
N THR A 135 5.53 9.73 28.54
CA THR A 135 5.83 9.70 27.12
C THR A 135 6.64 10.92 26.69
N LEU A 136 6.30 12.13 27.16
CA LEU A 136 7.09 13.34 26.92
C LEU A 136 8.50 13.24 27.49
N LYS A 137 8.65 12.61 28.66
CA LYS A 137 9.97 12.37 29.27
C LYS A 137 10.84 11.50 28.36
N VAL A 138 10.31 10.38 27.87
CA VAL A 138 11.03 9.48 26.94
C VAL A 138 11.30 10.17 25.60
N LEU A 139 10.33 10.89 25.04
CA LEU A 139 10.50 11.63 23.79
C LEU A 139 11.63 12.65 23.87
N ARG A 140 11.71 13.41 24.97
CA ARG A 140 12.73 14.45 25.16
C ARG A 140 14.10 13.88 25.53
N LEU A 141 14.15 12.93 26.46
CA LEU A 141 15.42 12.39 26.97
C LEU A 141 16.03 11.33 26.04
N ASP A 142 15.23 10.37 25.59
CA ASP A 142 15.74 9.18 24.90
C ASP A 142 15.69 9.34 23.37
N LEU A 143 14.73 10.11 22.85
CA LEU A 143 14.57 10.37 21.41
C LEU A 143 14.96 11.80 20.98
N HIS A 144 15.35 12.66 21.91
CA HIS A 144 15.76 14.05 21.66
C HIS A 144 14.75 14.84 20.80
N TYR A 145 13.46 14.70 21.09
CA TYR A 145 12.41 15.53 20.49
C TYR A 145 12.50 16.95 21.05
N ASP A 146 12.55 17.92 20.15
CA ASP A 146 12.33 19.33 20.46
C ASP A 146 10.84 19.69 20.36
N GLU A 147 10.53 20.94 20.67
CA GLU A 147 9.16 21.46 20.66
C GLU A 147 8.54 21.43 19.25
N GLU A 148 9.33 21.76 18.22
CA GLU A 148 8.90 21.80 16.82
C GLU A 148 8.57 20.40 16.28
N MET A 149 9.32 19.38 16.67
CA MET A 149 9.04 17.99 16.32
C MET A 149 7.70 17.53 16.91
N ILE A 150 7.44 17.85 18.18
CA ILE A 150 6.16 17.54 18.83
C ILE A 150 5.02 18.32 18.16
N LYS A 151 5.25 19.60 17.81
CA LYS A 151 4.26 20.43 17.10
C LYS A 151 3.90 19.87 15.73
N LYS A 152 4.90 19.33 15.01
CA LYS A 152 4.72 18.75 13.67
C LYS A 152 3.93 17.44 13.70
N ASP A 153 4.14 16.59 14.71
CA ASP A 153 3.32 15.38 14.90
C ASP A 153 2.85 15.23 16.35
N PRO A 154 1.78 15.95 16.75
CA PRO A 154 1.29 15.94 18.13
C PRO A 154 0.79 14.58 18.60
N ARG A 155 0.55 13.64 17.69
CA ARG A 155 0.08 12.28 18.03
C ARG A 155 1.06 11.53 18.89
N VAL A 156 2.36 11.81 18.77
CA VAL A 156 3.39 11.05 19.49
C VAL A 156 3.23 11.09 21.01
N ILE A 157 2.58 12.12 21.56
CA ILE A 157 2.38 12.27 23.01
C ILE A 157 1.40 11.23 23.58
N ILE A 158 0.59 10.56 22.74
CA ILE A 158 -0.34 9.50 23.15
C ILE A 158 0.28 8.09 23.03
N ALA A 159 1.52 8.00 22.55
CA ALA A 159 2.23 6.74 22.54
C ALA A 159 2.47 6.25 23.97
N SER A 160 2.68 4.95 24.15
CA SER A 160 3.05 4.38 25.45
C SER A 160 4.56 4.50 25.67
N ALA A 161 4.98 5.16 26.74
CA ALA A 161 6.39 5.28 27.12
C ALA A 161 7.11 3.93 27.19
N ASP A 162 6.44 2.90 27.70
CA ASP A 162 7.00 1.55 27.79
C ASP A 162 7.17 0.92 26.40
N ASN A 163 6.21 1.14 25.50
CA ASN A 163 6.31 0.67 24.11
C ASN A 163 7.47 1.35 23.37
N ILE A 164 7.68 2.66 23.58
CA ILE A 164 8.82 3.38 23.00
C ILE A 164 10.15 2.81 23.52
N LYS A 165 10.26 2.57 24.83
CA LYS A 165 11.46 1.94 25.42
C LYS A 165 11.67 0.54 24.86
N LEU A 166 10.62 -0.25 24.66
CA LEU A 166 10.71 -1.56 24.01
C LEU A 166 11.22 -1.44 22.57
N LEU A 167 10.73 -0.47 21.78
CA LEU A 167 11.24 -0.20 20.44
C LEU A 167 12.73 0.13 20.46
N LEU A 168 13.17 1.03 21.35
CA LEU A 168 14.58 1.41 21.51
C LEU A 168 15.47 0.23 21.91
N ASN A 169 14.99 -0.63 22.80
CA ASN A 169 15.72 -1.81 23.27
C ASN A 169 15.67 -2.98 22.29
N SER A 170 14.77 -2.96 21.30
CA SER A 170 14.55 -4.09 20.41
C SER A 170 15.65 -4.28 19.36
N SER A 171 16.27 -3.20 18.91
CA SER A 171 17.40 -3.20 17.97
C SER A 171 18.18 -1.89 18.03
N THR A 172 19.48 -1.94 17.75
CA THR A 172 20.33 -0.75 17.60
C THR A 172 20.07 0.00 16.30
N GLU A 173 19.67 -0.74 15.27
CA GLU A 173 19.41 -0.23 13.92
C GLU A 173 18.10 -0.78 13.36
N ALA A 174 17.46 0.00 12.50
CA ALA A 174 16.28 -0.40 11.73
C ALA A 174 16.38 0.19 10.31
N LEU A 175 16.18 -0.66 9.29
CA LEU A 175 16.24 -0.27 7.87
C LEU A 175 17.52 0.49 7.49
N GLY A 176 18.68 0.04 8.00
CA GLY A 176 20.00 0.62 7.72
C GLY A 176 20.20 2.03 8.28
N MET A 177 19.55 2.37 9.40
CA MET A 177 19.79 3.59 10.15
C MET A 177 19.70 3.34 11.67
N PRO A 178 20.35 4.17 12.51
CA PRO A 178 20.23 4.06 13.96
C PRO A 178 18.77 4.16 14.41
N ILE A 179 18.37 3.34 15.39
CA ILE A 179 16.97 3.22 15.83
C ILE A 179 16.35 4.56 16.26
N VAL A 180 17.12 5.40 16.97
CA VAL A 180 16.69 6.74 17.39
C VAL A 180 16.39 7.61 16.17
N THR A 181 17.26 7.57 15.15
CA THR A 181 17.06 8.32 13.90
C THR A 181 15.85 7.81 13.13
N PHE A 182 15.64 6.49 13.11
CA PHE A 182 14.47 5.86 12.49
C PHE A 182 13.16 6.33 13.13
N LEU A 183 13.06 6.26 14.46
CA LEU A 183 11.85 6.62 15.19
C LEU A 183 11.53 8.11 15.09
N ARG A 184 12.55 8.98 15.10
CA ARG A 184 12.40 10.42 14.84
C ARG A 184 11.89 10.72 13.43
N LYS A 185 12.40 10.00 12.44
CA LYS A 185 12.04 10.19 11.02
C LYS A 185 10.64 9.66 10.70
N TYR A 186 10.19 8.63 11.42
CA TYR A 186 8.90 7.99 11.21
C TYR A 186 8.07 7.91 12.51
N PRO A 187 7.52 9.05 12.98
CA PRO A 187 6.88 9.15 14.29
C PRO A 187 5.65 8.24 14.46
N SER A 188 4.97 7.88 13.36
CA SER A 188 3.82 6.97 13.38
C SER A 188 4.14 5.56 13.90
N ILE A 189 5.41 5.16 13.87
CA ILE A 189 5.88 3.87 14.40
C ILE A 189 5.78 3.82 15.94
N LEU A 190 5.90 4.97 16.62
CA LEU A 190 5.80 5.04 18.08
C LEU A 190 4.43 4.58 18.61
N LEU A 191 3.41 4.63 17.75
CA LEU A 191 2.04 4.21 18.04
C LEU A 191 1.78 2.73 17.73
N GLN A 192 2.73 2.04 17.08
CA GLN A 192 2.61 0.62 16.73
C GLN A 192 3.20 -0.26 17.83
N ASP A 193 2.67 -1.48 17.96
CA ASP A 193 3.21 -2.46 18.90
C ASP A 193 4.67 -2.80 18.57
N ALA A 194 5.56 -2.65 19.57
CA ALA A 194 6.99 -2.88 19.42
C ALA A 194 7.32 -4.32 18.99
N VAL A 195 6.56 -5.29 19.50
CA VAL A 195 6.78 -6.71 19.20
C VAL A 195 6.46 -6.98 17.73
N ASN A 196 5.30 -6.50 17.25
CA ASN A 196 4.89 -6.59 15.86
C ASN A 196 5.87 -5.90 14.91
N VAL A 197 6.32 -4.67 15.24
CA VAL A 197 7.31 -3.94 14.43
C VAL A 197 8.61 -4.75 14.31
N LYS A 198 9.10 -5.31 15.41
CA LYS A 198 10.30 -6.16 15.42
C LYS A 198 10.13 -7.39 14.53
N GLN A 199 8.99 -8.09 14.65
CA GLN A 199 8.69 -9.27 13.85
C GLN A 199 8.60 -8.93 12.35
N LEU A 200 7.93 -7.84 11.98
CA LEU A 200 7.85 -7.38 10.59
C LEU A 200 9.23 -7.05 10.01
N LEU A 201 10.09 -6.35 10.77
CA LEU A 201 11.47 -6.07 10.34
C LEU A 201 12.27 -7.36 10.08
N MET A 202 12.10 -8.38 10.93
CA MET A 202 12.70 -9.70 10.71
C MET A 202 12.16 -10.38 9.46
N LEU A 203 10.86 -10.30 9.21
CA LEU A 203 10.25 -10.86 7.99
C LEU A 203 10.70 -10.15 6.72
N PHE A 204 10.85 -8.82 6.74
CA PHE A 204 11.36 -8.09 5.58
C PHE A 204 12.76 -8.57 5.20
N LYS A 205 13.63 -8.81 6.18
CA LYS A 205 14.94 -9.43 5.95
C LYS A 205 14.81 -10.85 5.43
N LYS A 206 13.96 -11.69 6.05
CA LYS A 206 13.73 -13.09 5.64
C LYS A 206 13.26 -13.22 4.18
N TYR A 207 12.41 -12.30 3.73
CA TYR A 207 11.87 -12.29 2.37
C TYR A 207 12.66 -11.37 1.41
N GLU A 208 13.86 -10.95 1.80
CA GLU A 208 14.76 -10.12 0.98
C GLU A 208 14.10 -8.83 0.46
N ILE A 209 13.19 -8.25 1.24
CA ILE A 209 12.51 -7.02 0.87
C ILE A 209 13.46 -5.84 1.09
N PRO A 210 13.82 -5.06 0.06
CA PRO A 210 14.79 -3.99 0.21
C PRO A 210 14.31 -2.90 1.17
N ASP A 211 15.19 -2.43 2.05
CA ASP A 211 14.91 -1.33 2.99
C ASP A 211 14.34 -0.10 2.30
N LYS A 212 14.82 0.22 1.09
CA LYS A 212 14.32 1.33 0.26
C LYS A 212 12.84 1.17 -0.11
N SER A 213 12.36 -0.06 -0.28
CA SER A 213 10.96 -0.37 -0.57
C SER A 213 10.10 -0.21 0.68
N VAL A 214 10.58 -0.70 1.83
CA VAL A 214 9.92 -0.51 3.13
C VAL A 214 9.79 0.98 3.46
N LYS A 215 10.85 1.76 3.26
CA LYS A 215 10.87 3.22 3.50
C LYS A 215 9.84 3.99 2.68
N LYS A 216 9.42 3.46 1.51
CA LYS A 216 8.38 4.05 0.67
C LYS A 216 6.96 3.65 1.10
N CYS A 217 6.80 2.71 2.02
CA CYS A 217 5.51 2.18 2.45
C CYS A 217 5.49 1.93 3.96
N MET A 218 5.63 2.99 4.78
CA MET A 218 5.62 2.84 6.24
C MET A 218 4.29 2.38 6.83
N ASN A 219 3.19 2.52 6.09
CA ASN A 219 1.89 2.00 6.51
C ASN A 219 1.89 0.47 6.66
N ILE A 220 2.91 -0.23 6.13
CA ILE A 220 3.09 -1.68 6.35
C ILE A 220 3.23 -2.05 7.83
N PHE A 221 3.66 -1.13 8.70
CA PHE A 221 3.76 -1.40 10.13
C PHE A 221 2.40 -1.38 10.86
N GLN A 222 1.32 -0.97 10.18
CA GLN A 222 -0.04 -0.97 10.73
C GLN A 222 -0.73 -2.32 10.63
N ILE A 223 -0.22 -3.24 9.82
CA ILE A 223 -0.75 -4.60 9.72
C ILE A 223 -0.07 -5.53 10.72
N SER A 224 -0.78 -6.54 11.19
CA SER A 224 -0.18 -7.56 12.05
C SER A 224 0.78 -8.45 11.26
N ASN A 225 1.75 -9.01 11.97
CA ASN A 225 2.71 -9.97 11.46
C ASN A 225 2.01 -11.16 10.78
N GLU A 226 0.96 -11.69 11.40
CA GLU A 226 0.12 -12.77 10.87
C GLU A 226 -0.55 -12.36 9.56
N SER A 227 -1.20 -11.18 9.53
CA SER A 227 -1.82 -10.65 8.32
C SER A 227 -0.81 -10.41 7.21
N PHE A 228 0.41 -9.95 7.54
CA PHE A 228 1.45 -9.78 6.53
C PHE A 228 1.82 -11.12 5.89
N GLN A 229 2.07 -12.16 6.69
CA GLN A 229 2.41 -13.49 6.20
C GLN A 229 1.29 -14.08 5.35
N GLU A 230 0.05 -14.08 5.84
CA GLU A 230 -1.11 -14.60 5.11
C GLU A 230 -1.25 -13.92 3.74
N ARG A 231 -1.19 -12.59 3.72
CA ARG A 231 -1.32 -11.80 2.48
C ARG A 231 -0.17 -12.02 1.52
N LEU A 232 1.05 -12.22 2.04
CA LEU A 232 2.21 -12.51 1.22
C LEU A 232 2.10 -13.89 0.57
N GLU A 233 1.65 -14.90 1.30
CA GLU A 233 1.46 -16.25 0.78
C GLU A 233 0.33 -16.29 -0.26
N ILE A 234 -0.75 -15.54 -0.05
CA ILE A 234 -1.79 -15.34 -1.08
C ILE A 234 -1.17 -14.82 -2.38
N ILE A 235 -0.29 -13.81 -2.31
CA ILE A 235 0.34 -13.24 -3.51
C ILE A 235 1.26 -14.25 -4.19
N LYS A 236 2.06 -15.01 -3.43
CA LYS A 236 2.97 -16.02 -3.98
C LYS A 236 2.24 -17.19 -4.64
N GLN A 237 1.12 -17.62 -4.07
CA GLN A 237 0.36 -18.74 -4.60
C GLN A 237 -0.49 -18.34 -5.81
N HIS A 238 -0.85 -17.06 -5.92
CA HIS A 238 -1.68 -16.59 -7.03
C HIS A 238 -0.89 -16.51 -8.34
N PRO A 239 -1.34 -17.15 -9.44
CA PRO A 239 -0.59 -17.21 -10.71
C PRO A 239 -0.22 -15.83 -11.26
N ASP A 240 -1.17 -14.89 -11.25
CA ASP A 240 -0.96 -13.55 -11.82
C ASP A 240 -0.26 -12.55 -10.88
N LEU A 241 -0.29 -12.78 -9.56
CA LEU A 241 0.33 -11.86 -8.61
C LEU A 241 1.75 -12.29 -8.25
N ASN A 242 2.07 -13.57 -8.33
CA ASN A 242 3.38 -14.11 -7.98
C ASN A 242 4.49 -13.48 -8.82
N MET A 243 4.22 -13.16 -10.09
CA MET A 243 5.20 -12.48 -10.95
C MET A 243 5.64 -11.12 -10.39
N TRP A 244 4.82 -10.50 -9.55
CA TRP A 244 5.06 -9.19 -8.93
C TRP A 244 5.59 -9.28 -7.50
N TYR A 245 5.83 -10.48 -6.97
CA TYR A 245 6.30 -10.68 -5.59
C TYR A 245 7.61 -9.91 -5.30
N LYS A 246 8.53 -9.84 -6.26
CA LYS A 246 9.80 -9.09 -6.14
C LYS A 246 9.69 -7.62 -6.55
N HIS A 247 8.49 -7.15 -6.92
CA HIS A 247 8.30 -5.78 -7.38
C HIS A 247 8.47 -4.77 -6.24
N PRO A 248 9.10 -3.59 -6.46
CA PRO A 248 9.33 -2.59 -5.41
C PRO A 248 8.07 -2.06 -4.70
N ARG A 249 6.89 -2.29 -5.28
CA ARG A 249 5.58 -1.89 -4.72
C ARG A 249 4.81 -3.05 -4.07
N ILE A 250 5.42 -4.22 -3.91
CA ILE A 250 4.76 -5.38 -3.31
C ILE A 250 4.13 -5.06 -1.95
N LEU A 251 4.82 -4.27 -1.11
CA LEU A 251 4.31 -3.86 0.19
C LEU A 251 3.01 -3.04 0.09
N GLN A 252 2.87 -2.20 -0.94
CA GLN A 252 1.64 -1.42 -1.16
C GLN A 252 0.48 -2.33 -1.56
N ILE A 253 0.76 -3.37 -2.36
CA ILE A 253 -0.23 -4.39 -2.73
C ILE A 253 -0.66 -5.18 -1.49
N ILE A 254 0.28 -5.60 -0.64
CA ILE A 254 -0.02 -6.30 0.61
C ILE A 254 -0.93 -5.46 1.52
N CYS A 255 -0.64 -4.16 1.68
CA CYS A 255 -1.49 -3.25 2.45
C CYS A 255 -2.92 -3.20 1.88
N ARG A 256 -3.07 -3.25 0.55
CA ARG A 256 -4.35 -3.11 -0.18
C ARG A 256 -4.89 -4.43 -0.74
N ILE A 257 -4.54 -5.57 -0.15
CA ILE A 257 -4.83 -6.90 -0.71
C ILE A 257 -6.32 -7.12 -1.06
N LYS A 258 -7.24 -6.58 -0.25
CA LYS A 258 -8.69 -6.73 -0.48
C LYS A 258 -9.09 -6.06 -1.79
N GLN A 259 -8.63 -4.82 -2.00
CA GLN A 259 -8.84 -4.08 -3.23
C GLN A 259 -8.15 -4.76 -4.41
N THR A 260 -6.93 -5.28 -4.22
CA THR A 260 -6.21 -6.04 -5.26
C THR A 260 -7.00 -7.25 -5.70
N LYS A 261 -7.55 -8.05 -4.77
CA LYS A 261 -8.38 -9.22 -5.09
C LYS A 261 -9.62 -8.84 -5.89
N GLN A 262 -10.38 -7.84 -5.43
CA GLN A 262 -11.58 -7.36 -6.13
C GLN A 262 -11.26 -6.88 -7.55
N ARG A 263 -10.15 -6.16 -7.73
CA ARG A 263 -9.72 -5.70 -9.05
C ARG A 263 -9.28 -6.84 -9.96
N LEU A 264 -8.62 -7.84 -9.40
CA LEU A 264 -8.19 -9.00 -10.16
C LEU A 264 -9.40 -9.81 -10.64
N GLU A 265 -10.39 -9.99 -9.78
CA GLU A 265 -11.67 -10.61 -10.15
C GLU A 265 -12.37 -9.83 -11.27
N TYR A 266 -12.44 -8.50 -11.15
CA TYR A 266 -12.98 -7.64 -12.20
C TYR A 266 -12.23 -7.77 -13.54
N ILE A 267 -10.89 -7.77 -13.51
CA ILE A 267 -10.05 -7.95 -14.70
C ILE A 267 -10.28 -9.33 -15.34
N ASN A 268 -10.48 -10.36 -14.52
CA ASN A 268 -10.76 -11.72 -14.99
C ASN A 268 -12.13 -11.82 -15.68
N ILE A 269 -13.17 -11.18 -15.12
CA ILE A 269 -14.50 -11.11 -15.74
C ILE A 269 -14.42 -10.44 -17.12
N MET A 270 -13.58 -9.41 -17.25
CA MET A 270 -13.34 -8.71 -18.52
C MET A 270 -12.40 -9.46 -19.47
N ASN A 271 -12.01 -10.70 -19.17
CA ASN A 271 -11.03 -11.51 -19.90
C ASN A 271 -9.74 -10.72 -20.26
N SER A 272 -9.33 -9.82 -19.37
CA SER A 272 -8.29 -8.82 -19.60
C SER A 272 -7.08 -9.08 -18.71
N LEU A 273 -6.69 -10.34 -18.52
CA LEU A 273 -5.57 -10.75 -17.68
C LEU A 273 -4.24 -10.06 -18.05
N LYS A 274 -4.09 -9.64 -19.30
CA LYS A 274 -2.93 -8.87 -19.80
C LYS A 274 -2.64 -7.62 -18.94
N TRP A 275 -3.66 -7.12 -18.26
CA TRP A 275 -3.72 -5.86 -17.53
C TRP A 275 -3.44 -6.03 -16.03
N ALA A 276 -3.19 -7.25 -15.55
CA ALA A 276 -2.90 -7.53 -14.15
C ALA A 276 -1.51 -7.00 -13.74
N GLN A 277 -1.43 -5.72 -13.36
CA GLN A 277 -0.18 -5.03 -13.00
C GLN A 277 -0.23 -4.31 -11.67
N PRO A 278 0.94 -4.14 -11.00
CA PRO A 278 1.05 -3.40 -9.75
C PRO A 278 0.44 -2.01 -9.79
N GLN A 279 0.55 -1.28 -10.91
CA GLN A 279 -0.04 0.05 -11.02
C GLN A 279 -1.57 -0.02 -10.99
N ILE A 280 -2.17 -0.89 -11.80
CA ILE A 280 -3.63 -1.05 -11.91
C ILE A 280 -4.26 -1.48 -10.58
N PHE A 281 -3.56 -2.26 -9.77
CA PHE A 281 -4.02 -2.62 -8.43
C PHE A 281 -3.97 -1.47 -7.41
N LEU A 282 -3.24 -0.39 -7.71
CA LEU A 282 -2.97 0.70 -6.77
C LEU A 282 -3.59 2.06 -7.16
N THR A 283 -4.05 2.21 -8.41
CA THR A 283 -4.66 3.42 -9.00
C THR A 283 -6.09 3.70 -8.53
N SER A 284 -6.74 4.77 -8.99
CA SER A 284 -8.18 4.98 -8.81
C SER A 284 -9.01 4.06 -9.72
N ASN A 285 -10.31 3.89 -9.44
CA ASN A 285 -11.19 3.11 -10.32
C ASN A 285 -11.32 3.75 -11.72
N THR A 286 -11.42 5.09 -11.77
CA THR A 286 -11.47 5.82 -13.05
C THR A 286 -10.25 5.59 -13.93
N GLU A 287 -9.06 5.46 -13.33
CA GLU A 287 -7.83 5.13 -14.07
C GLU A 287 -7.82 3.67 -14.54
N VAL A 288 -8.41 2.75 -13.77
CA VAL A 288 -8.59 1.35 -14.19
C VAL A 288 -9.52 1.28 -15.41
N ASP A 289 -10.67 1.94 -15.36
CA ASP A 289 -11.64 1.92 -16.45
C ASP A 289 -11.09 2.57 -17.72
N LYS A 290 -10.43 3.73 -17.59
CA LYS A 290 -9.72 4.39 -18.70
C LYS A 290 -8.64 3.51 -19.29
N SER A 291 -7.90 2.80 -18.43
CA SER A 291 -6.95 1.82 -18.93
C SER A 291 -7.72 0.83 -19.78
N LEU A 292 -8.69 0.09 -19.21
CA LEU A 292 -9.45 -0.96 -19.90
C LEU A 292 -10.03 -0.51 -21.25
N GLN A 293 -10.52 0.73 -21.35
CA GLN A 293 -11.03 1.30 -22.59
C GLN A 293 -9.94 1.57 -23.65
N THR A 294 -8.74 2.01 -23.25
CA THR A 294 -7.68 2.44 -24.18
C THR A 294 -6.84 1.31 -24.76
N GLY A 295 -7.00 0.08 -24.28
CA GLY A 295 -6.16 -1.06 -24.68
C GLY A 295 -4.71 -1.01 -24.19
N LEU A 296 -4.32 0.03 -23.43
CA LEU A 296 -2.93 0.25 -23.03
C LEU A 296 -2.57 -0.58 -21.80
N VAL A 297 -1.69 -1.55 -22.03
CA VAL A 297 -1.26 -2.51 -21.02
C VAL A 297 0.07 -2.08 -20.43
N SER A 298 1.11 -1.91 -21.25
CA SER A 298 2.48 -1.82 -20.75
C SER A 298 2.91 -0.43 -20.26
N THR A 299 3.54 -0.39 -19.07
CA THR A 299 4.22 0.80 -18.54
C THR A 299 5.74 0.62 -18.52
N ARG A 300 6.49 1.70 -18.75
CA ARG A 300 7.97 1.69 -18.77
C ARG A 300 8.58 1.14 -17.48
N LYS A 301 8.03 1.53 -16.31
CA LYS A 301 8.55 1.10 -15.00
C LYS A 301 8.37 -0.40 -14.77
N SER A 302 7.23 -0.95 -15.18
CA SER A 302 6.98 -2.39 -15.10
C SER A 302 7.90 -3.18 -16.04
N LEU A 303 8.13 -2.69 -17.28
CA LEU A 303 9.09 -3.30 -18.21
C LEU A 303 10.52 -3.28 -17.68
N GLN A 304 10.94 -2.13 -17.15
CA GLN A 304 12.26 -1.97 -16.54
C GLN A 304 12.46 -2.99 -15.40
N HIS A 305 11.44 -3.18 -14.55
CA HIS A 305 11.50 -4.19 -13.49
C HIS A 305 11.70 -5.60 -14.04
N ILE A 306 10.88 -6.01 -15.02
CA ILE A 306 10.96 -7.35 -15.63
C ILE A 306 12.31 -7.58 -16.31
N PHE A 307 12.82 -6.60 -17.05
CA PHE A 307 14.12 -6.75 -17.73
C PHE A 307 15.29 -6.81 -16.76
N ILE A 308 15.29 -5.98 -15.71
CA ILE A 308 16.30 -6.08 -14.67
C ILE A 308 16.22 -7.45 -13.97
N GLN A 309 15.01 -7.94 -13.70
CA GLN A 309 14.82 -9.24 -13.04
C GLN A 309 15.22 -10.43 -13.93
N GLU A 310 14.84 -10.43 -15.21
CA GLU A 310 15.05 -11.58 -16.10
C GLU A 310 16.39 -11.54 -16.83
N LEU A 311 16.90 -10.35 -17.18
CA LEU A 311 18.10 -10.17 -18.01
C LEU A 311 19.26 -9.48 -17.25
N GLY A 312 19.02 -8.92 -16.07
CA GLY A 312 20.03 -8.16 -15.31
C GLY A 312 20.34 -6.76 -15.88
N VAL A 313 19.72 -6.38 -17.00
CA VAL A 313 19.95 -5.11 -17.69
C VAL A 313 18.62 -4.49 -18.13
N ASP A 314 18.54 -3.16 -18.10
CA ASP A 314 17.36 -2.44 -18.57
C ASP A 314 17.45 -2.20 -20.09
N LYS A 315 16.53 -2.80 -20.85
CA LYS A 315 16.34 -2.58 -22.29
C LYS A 315 14.97 -1.97 -22.63
N SER A 316 14.28 -1.40 -21.64
CA SER A 316 12.94 -0.80 -21.82
C SER A 316 12.93 0.29 -22.91
N ASN A 317 13.96 1.14 -22.95
CA ASN A 317 14.08 2.20 -23.95
C ASN A 317 14.17 1.69 -25.39
N LEU A 318 14.79 0.52 -25.61
CA LEU A 318 14.87 -0.07 -26.94
C LEU A 318 13.51 -0.62 -27.36
N LEU A 319 12.86 -1.38 -26.48
CA LEU A 319 11.53 -1.93 -26.73
C LEU A 319 10.50 -0.84 -27.04
N MET A 320 10.60 0.31 -26.36
CA MET A 320 9.73 1.46 -26.54
C MET A 320 9.76 2.09 -27.94
N ARG A 321 10.77 1.78 -28.76
CA ARG A 321 10.84 2.24 -30.16
C ARG A 321 9.81 1.54 -31.05
N HIS A 322 9.31 0.38 -30.62
CA HIS A 322 8.31 -0.37 -31.36
C HIS A 322 6.92 0.21 -31.14
N GLN A 323 6.19 0.56 -32.20
CA GLN A 323 4.89 1.26 -32.12
C GLN A 323 3.90 0.62 -31.12
N HIS A 324 3.83 -0.71 -31.11
CA HIS A 324 2.86 -1.48 -30.31
C HIS A 324 3.37 -1.99 -28.97
N TRP A 325 4.51 -1.50 -28.47
CA TRP A 325 5.10 -2.00 -27.21
C TRP A 325 4.14 -1.91 -26.01
N LYS A 326 3.20 -0.96 -26.03
CA LYS A 326 2.21 -0.75 -24.97
C LYS A 326 1.09 -1.78 -24.95
N MET A 327 0.89 -2.53 -26.02
CA MET A 327 -0.27 -3.43 -26.17
C MET A 327 0.05 -4.88 -25.79
N THR A 328 1.33 -5.27 -25.83
CA THR A 328 1.74 -6.61 -25.41
C THR A 328 1.59 -6.79 -23.90
N ALA A 329 1.06 -7.94 -23.49
CA ALA A 329 0.89 -8.30 -22.09
C ALA A 329 2.23 -8.59 -21.42
N PHE A 330 2.34 -8.23 -20.13
CA PHE A 330 3.53 -8.55 -19.36
C PHE A 330 3.75 -10.04 -19.16
N ILE A 331 2.68 -10.81 -19.01
CA ILE A 331 2.77 -12.27 -18.86
C ILE A 331 3.39 -12.91 -20.11
N ASP A 332 3.00 -12.43 -21.30
CA ASP A 332 3.53 -12.90 -22.58
C ASP A 332 5.01 -12.56 -22.73
N ILE A 333 5.41 -11.33 -22.37
CA ILE A 333 6.81 -10.90 -22.35
C ILE A 333 7.65 -11.79 -21.42
N VAL A 334 7.15 -12.06 -20.21
CA VAL A 334 7.86 -12.90 -19.23
C VAL A 334 7.97 -14.35 -19.73
N HIS A 335 6.91 -14.92 -20.28
CA HIS A 335 6.93 -16.27 -20.86
C HIS A 335 7.90 -16.38 -22.03
N MET A 336 7.91 -15.39 -22.91
CA MET A 336 8.86 -15.33 -24.02
C MET A 336 10.30 -15.22 -23.52
N LEU A 337 10.60 -14.32 -22.56
CA LEU A 337 11.94 -14.20 -21.98
C LEU A 337 12.42 -15.51 -21.36
N LYS A 338 11.56 -16.19 -20.59
CA LYS A 338 11.86 -17.51 -20.03
C LYS A 338 12.16 -18.55 -21.10
N TYR A 339 11.42 -18.54 -22.21
CA TYR A 339 11.67 -19.41 -23.35
C TYR A 339 13.00 -19.10 -24.02
N LEU A 340 13.27 -17.83 -24.33
CA LEU A 340 14.50 -17.41 -25.00
C LEU A 340 15.74 -17.74 -24.15
N LYS A 341 15.68 -17.52 -22.83
CA LYS A 341 16.77 -17.85 -21.90
C LYS A 341 17.14 -19.33 -21.86
N LYS A 342 16.24 -20.23 -22.25
CA LYS A 342 16.55 -21.67 -22.36
C LYS A 342 17.37 -22.02 -23.60
N HIS A 343 17.38 -21.15 -24.62
CA HIS A 343 17.95 -21.47 -25.93
C HIS A 343 19.00 -20.45 -26.41
N PHE A 344 19.07 -19.26 -25.80
CA PHE A 344 19.89 -18.13 -26.23
C PHE A 344 20.58 -17.48 -25.04
N LYS A 345 21.76 -16.88 -25.28
CA LYS A 345 22.49 -16.10 -24.26
C LYS A 345 21.80 -14.74 -24.06
N ILE A 346 21.92 -14.18 -22.86
CA ILE A 346 21.31 -12.89 -22.49
C ILE A 346 21.72 -11.77 -23.47
N ASN A 347 22.99 -11.72 -23.89
CA ASN A 347 23.47 -10.70 -24.83
C ASN A 347 22.80 -10.82 -26.20
N GLU A 348 22.54 -12.05 -26.67
CA GLU A 348 21.89 -12.32 -27.96
C GLU A 348 20.41 -11.89 -27.93
N ILE A 349 19.73 -12.15 -26.80
CA ILE A 349 18.36 -11.72 -26.54
C ILE A 349 18.30 -10.19 -26.47
N CYS A 350 19.25 -9.56 -25.77
CA CYS A 350 19.30 -8.11 -25.60
C CYS A 350 19.48 -7.36 -26.92
N SER A 351 20.27 -7.91 -27.85
CA SER A 351 20.44 -7.35 -29.20
C SER A 351 19.16 -7.45 -30.04
N ASN A 352 18.29 -8.42 -29.75
CA ASN A 352 17.07 -8.70 -30.49
C ASN A 352 15.81 -8.53 -29.64
N ILE A 353 15.81 -7.57 -28.70
CA ILE A 353 14.82 -7.50 -27.62
C ILE A 353 13.37 -7.40 -28.10
N HIS A 354 13.11 -6.84 -29.29
CA HIS A 354 11.77 -6.73 -29.86
C HIS A 354 11.05 -8.08 -30.05
N ILE A 355 11.80 -9.19 -30.10
CA ILE A 355 11.22 -10.53 -30.26
C ILE A 355 10.27 -10.89 -29.10
N VAL A 356 10.42 -10.24 -27.94
CA VAL A 356 9.55 -10.44 -26.78
C VAL A 356 8.11 -9.94 -26.97
N LEU A 357 7.87 -9.14 -28.01
CA LEU A 357 6.53 -8.61 -28.33
C LEU A 357 5.66 -9.62 -29.09
N TYR A 358 6.27 -10.64 -29.70
CA TYR A 358 5.58 -11.58 -30.58
C TYR A 358 5.09 -12.81 -29.82
N GLU A 359 4.11 -13.49 -30.40
CA GLU A 359 3.56 -14.72 -29.84
C GLU A 359 4.61 -15.86 -29.82
N GLN A 360 4.72 -16.55 -28.67
CA GLN A 360 5.72 -17.60 -28.46
C GLN A 360 5.60 -18.79 -29.43
N SER A 361 4.37 -19.20 -29.76
CA SER A 361 4.08 -20.27 -30.72
C SER A 361 4.68 -19.97 -32.10
N ARG A 362 4.48 -18.75 -32.59
CA ARG A 362 4.93 -18.29 -33.90
C ARG A 362 6.44 -18.13 -33.97
N VAL A 363 7.05 -17.56 -32.92
CA VAL A 363 8.52 -17.47 -32.83
C VAL A 363 9.15 -18.86 -32.89
N LYS A 364 8.61 -19.84 -32.17
CA LYS A 364 9.10 -21.24 -32.20
C LYS A 364 9.04 -21.83 -33.60
N LYS A 365 7.91 -21.68 -34.30
CA LYS A 365 7.69 -22.21 -35.65
C LYS A 365 8.70 -21.63 -36.64
N VAL A 366 8.81 -20.29 -36.69
CA VAL A 366 9.75 -19.60 -37.59
C VAL A 366 11.19 -19.98 -37.28
N LEU A 367 11.56 -20.09 -36.00
CA LEU A 367 12.92 -20.54 -35.62
C LEU A 367 13.18 -21.99 -36.03
N ALA A 368 12.20 -22.88 -35.93
CA ALA A 368 12.33 -24.27 -36.35
C ALA A 368 12.50 -24.36 -37.88
N ASP A 369 11.69 -23.62 -38.64
CA ASP A 369 11.76 -23.56 -40.10
C ASP A 369 13.12 -23.04 -40.57
N LEU A 370 13.60 -21.94 -39.96
CA LEU A 370 14.92 -21.37 -40.24
C LEU A 370 16.05 -22.36 -39.92
N LYS A 371 15.97 -23.05 -38.78
CA LYS A 371 16.97 -24.07 -38.45
C LYS A 371 16.91 -25.23 -39.44
N GLN A 372 15.74 -25.72 -39.81
CA GLN A 372 15.63 -26.79 -40.79
C GLN A 372 16.22 -26.40 -42.16
N GLN A 373 15.94 -25.18 -42.62
CA GLN A 373 16.39 -24.67 -43.91
C GLN A 373 17.91 -24.46 -43.97
N TYR A 374 18.51 -23.91 -42.91
CA TYR A 374 19.92 -23.51 -42.92
C TYR A 374 20.87 -24.46 -42.16
N SER A 375 20.35 -25.47 -41.44
CA SER A 375 21.21 -26.44 -40.72
C SER A 375 21.62 -27.65 -41.57
N LYS A 376 20.98 -27.88 -42.72
CA LYS A 376 21.15 -29.14 -43.49
C LYS A 376 21.94 -29.00 -44.81
N GLY A 377 22.38 -27.82 -45.23
CA GLY A 377 23.08 -27.75 -46.52
C GLY A 377 23.60 -26.41 -47.04
N THR A 378 24.12 -25.51 -46.20
CA THR A 378 24.66 -24.23 -46.70
C THR A 378 26.06 -23.90 -46.16
N GLU A 379 26.89 -23.30 -47.01
CA GLU A 379 28.22 -22.70 -46.72
C GLU A 379 28.20 -21.65 -45.58
N TYR A 380 27.02 -21.24 -45.12
CA TYR A 380 26.84 -20.18 -44.13
C TYR A 380 26.34 -20.75 -42.80
N SER A 381 27.17 -20.68 -41.75
CA SER A 381 26.75 -20.96 -40.37
C SER A 381 26.28 -19.66 -39.70
N PHE A 382 24.99 -19.54 -39.41
CA PHE A 382 24.48 -18.40 -38.66
C PHE A 382 24.70 -18.57 -37.16
N THR A 383 25.10 -17.49 -36.49
CA THR A 383 25.12 -17.42 -35.03
C THR A 383 23.69 -17.37 -34.49
N ASN A 384 23.51 -17.75 -33.22
CA ASN A 384 22.23 -17.67 -32.52
C ASN A 384 21.61 -16.26 -32.55
N SER A 385 22.43 -15.21 -32.43
CA SER A 385 21.96 -13.82 -32.55
C SER A 385 21.44 -13.51 -33.96
N GLN A 386 22.07 -14.04 -35.01
CA GLN A 386 21.62 -13.88 -36.39
C GLN A 386 20.32 -14.65 -36.64
N TYR A 387 20.15 -15.85 -36.07
CA TYR A 387 18.87 -16.57 -36.13
C TYR A 387 17.72 -15.78 -35.49
N LEU A 388 17.95 -15.10 -34.36
CA LEU A 388 16.94 -14.23 -33.75
C LEU A 388 16.60 -13.02 -34.63
N ALA A 389 17.61 -12.38 -35.23
CA ALA A 389 17.42 -11.27 -36.15
C ALA A 389 16.65 -11.69 -37.41
N LEU A 390 16.99 -12.84 -38.00
CA LEU A 390 16.29 -13.44 -39.14
C LEU A 390 14.87 -13.82 -38.77
N CYS A 391 14.63 -14.33 -37.56
CA CYS A 391 13.30 -14.63 -37.07
C CYS A 391 12.44 -13.36 -37.02
N LEU A 392 12.94 -12.28 -36.42
CA LEU A 392 12.28 -10.98 -36.41
C LEU A 392 11.97 -10.48 -37.83
N TYR A 393 12.94 -10.56 -38.74
CA TYR A 393 12.73 -10.22 -40.14
C TYR A 393 11.59 -11.02 -40.77
N MET A 394 11.58 -12.35 -40.60
CA MET A 394 10.55 -13.22 -41.16
C MET A 394 9.16 -12.98 -40.56
N LEU A 395 9.09 -12.51 -39.31
CA LEU A 395 7.83 -12.15 -38.66
C LEU A 395 7.24 -10.84 -39.20
N GLU A 396 8.09 -9.89 -39.62
CA GLU A 396 7.67 -8.56 -40.08
C GLU A 396 7.65 -8.37 -41.60
N LYS A 397 8.34 -9.21 -42.38
CA LYS A 397 8.50 -9.01 -43.83
C LYS A 397 7.17 -8.85 -44.58
N ASN A 398 6.12 -9.55 -44.16
CA ASN A 398 4.81 -9.50 -44.81
C ASN A 398 3.99 -8.26 -44.40
N ASN A 399 4.45 -7.53 -43.39
CA ASN A 399 3.81 -6.36 -42.81
C ASN A 399 4.61 -5.08 -43.06
N HIS A 400 5.58 -5.12 -43.95
CA HIS A 400 6.40 -3.97 -44.31
C HIS A 400 7.06 -3.28 -43.10
N PHE A 401 7.35 -4.05 -42.03
CA PHE A 401 7.97 -3.55 -40.81
C PHE A 401 7.20 -2.43 -40.10
N THR A 402 5.87 -2.39 -40.23
CA THR A 402 5.01 -1.47 -39.48
C THR A 402 4.93 -1.84 -37.99
N GLY A 403 5.35 -3.06 -37.62
CA GLY A 403 5.20 -3.62 -36.28
C GLY A 403 3.85 -4.32 -36.04
N ASP A 404 2.94 -4.27 -37.02
CA ASP A 404 1.63 -4.94 -36.94
C ASP A 404 1.78 -6.47 -36.93
N GLY A 405 2.96 -6.99 -37.25
CA GLY A 405 3.28 -8.40 -37.15
C GLY A 405 3.10 -8.97 -35.74
N VAL A 406 3.03 -8.15 -34.70
CA VAL A 406 2.68 -8.56 -33.34
C VAL A 406 1.27 -9.17 -33.23
N TRP A 407 0.32 -8.80 -34.10
CA TRP A 407 -1.11 -9.16 -34.00
C TRP A 407 -1.56 -10.25 -34.98
N ILE A 408 -0.64 -10.79 -35.77
CA ILE A 408 -0.99 -11.75 -36.81
C ILE A 408 -0.98 -13.17 -36.23
N ASN A 409 -2.19 -13.67 -36.00
CA ASN A 409 -2.47 -15.06 -35.65
C ASN A 409 -2.66 -15.91 -36.93
N GLU A 410 -2.49 -17.23 -36.81
CA GLU A 410 -2.64 -18.15 -37.96
C GLU A 410 -4.06 -18.11 -38.60
N GLU A 411 -5.09 -17.72 -37.83
CA GLU A 411 -6.45 -17.50 -38.34
C GLU A 411 -6.54 -16.27 -39.26
N ASN A 412 -5.86 -15.17 -38.90
CA ASN A 412 -5.81 -13.96 -39.72
C ASN A 412 -5.02 -14.17 -41.02
N MET A 413 -4.01 -15.06 -41.03
CA MET A 413 -3.30 -15.41 -42.27
C MET A 413 -4.16 -16.25 -43.22
N LYS A 414 -5.01 -17.15 -42.71
CA LYS A 414 -5.96 -17.89 -43.56
C LYS A 414 -6.96 -16.93 -44.19
N GLU A 415 -7.55 -16.01 -43.44
CA GLU A 415 -8.46 -14.98 -43.99
C GLU A 415 -7.79 -14.00 -44.96
N GLN A 416 -6.57 -13.54 -44.68
CA GLN A 416 -5.84 -12.66 -45.61
C GLN A 416 -5.43 -13.40 -46.89
N SER A 417 -5.09 -14.69 -46.81
CA SER A 417 -4.81 -15.53 -47.98
C SER A 417 -6.08 -15.82 -48.81
N LEU A 418 -7.23 -16.00 -48.15
CA LEU A 418 -8.54 -16.17 -48.78
C LEU A 418 -9.01 -14.86 -49.44
N LYS A 419 -8.83 -13.71 -48.77
CA LYS A 419 -9.12 -12.38 -49.35
C LYS A 419 -8.23 -12.10 -50.55
N LYS A 420 -6.92 -12.40 -50.49
CA LYS A 420 -6.02 -12.25 -51.64
C LYS A 420 -6.41 -13.15 -52.82
N ARG A 421 -6.88 -14.38 -52.59
CA ARG A 421 -7.42 -15.24 -53.66
C ARG A 421 -8.71 -14.69 -54.25
N ASN A 422 -9.64 -14.24 -53.41
CA ASN A 422 -10.91 -13.67 -53.86
C ASN A 422 -10.78 -12.31 -54.57
N THR A 423 -9.66 -11.60 -54.40
CA THR A 423 -9.39 -10.33 -55.11
C THR A 423 -8.83 -10.58 -56.52
N ILE A 424 -8.21 -11.73 -56.75
CA ILE A 424 -7.67 -12.11 -58.07
C ILE A 424 -8.76 -12.68 -58.98
N GLU A 425 -9.84 -13.26 -58.42
CA GLU A 425 -10.97 -13.82 -59.19
C GLU A 425 -12.11 -12.82 -59.49
N LYS A 426 -12.01 -11.54 -59.08
CA LYS A 426 -13.10 -10.55 -59.25
C LYS A 426 -12.79 -9.37 -60.16
N PHE A 427 -11.71 -9.42 -60.94
CA PHE A 427 -11.46 -8.48 -62.02
C PHE A 427 -11.74 -9.14 -63.37
N ASP A 428 -13.03 -9.34 -63.66
CA ASP A 428 -13.61 -9.42 -65.00
C ASP A 428 -15.13 -9.57 -64.83
N ASP A 429 -15.84 -8.47 -64.56
CA ASP A 429 -16.97 -8.02 -65.39
C ASP A 429 -17.53 -6.67 -64.86
N SER A 430 -17.95 -5.84 -65.82
CA SER A 430 -18.76 -4.60 -65.79
C SER A 430 -19.80 -4.47 -64.63
N THR A 431 -20.27 -3.32 -64.11
CA THR A 431 -20.73 -2.01 -64.64
C THR A 431 -21.16 -1.15 -63.41
N ILE A 432 -20.79 0.13 -63.28
CA ILE A 432 -21.62 1.38 -63.32
C ILE A 432 -22.67 1.61 -62.19
N GLU A 433 -22.68 2.87 -61.69
CA GLU A 433 -23.74 3.62 -60.95
C GLU A 433 -24.02 3.26 -59.47
N ASP A 434 -24.35 4.17 -58.53
CA ASP A 434 -24.29 5.63 -58.39
C ASP A 434 -24.77 6.00 -56.96
N ILE A 435 -24.62 7.27 -56.57
CA ILE A 435 -25.46 8.03 -55.61
C ILE A 435 -25.20 7.88 -54.09
N ASN A 436 -24.42 8.85 -53.59
CA ASN A 436 -24.82 9.95 -52.72
C ASN A 436 -25.60 9.71 -51.41
N ASN A 437 -25.02 10.30 -50.36
CA ASN A 437 -25.56 11.33 -49.44
C ASN A 437 -25.25 10.96 -47.98
N ASN A 438 -24.87 11.83 -47.05
CA ASN A 438 -24.35 13.21 -47.01
C ASN A 438 -24.43 13.55 -45.50
N PHE A 439 -23.36 14.12 -44.92
CA PHE A 439 -23.38 15.15 -43.84
C PHE A 439 -24.18 14.87 -42.53
N SER A 440 -23.79 15.25 -41.32
CA SER A 440 -22.78 16.18 -40.81
C SER A 440 -22.93 16.27 -39.28
N THR A 441 -21.82 16.54 -38.58
CA THR A 441 -21.66 17.46 -37.42
C THR A 441 -22.54 17.24 -36.17
N LYS A 442 -22.09 17.37 -34.93
CA LYS A 442 -21.26 18.45 -34.37
C LYS A 442 -20.91 18.08 -32.91
N ASP A 443 -19.75 18.51 -32.47
CA ASP A 443 -19.37 18.63 -31.08
C ASP A 443 -20.33 19.56 -30.31
N ASP A 444 -20.56 19.26 -29.04
CA ASP A 444 -20.75 20.28 -28.00
C ASP A 444 -20.30 19.76 -26.63
N SER A 445 -19.40 20.52 -26.04
CA SER A 445 -18.89 20.40 -24.67
C SER A 445 -19.80 21.14 -23.68
N ASN A 446 -20.06 20.57 -22.50
CA ASN A 446 -20.07 21.33 -21.23
C ASN A 446 -20.19 20.43 -19.98
N ILE A 447 -19.08 20.37 -19.24
CA ILE A 447 -18.89 20.54 -17.78
C ILE A 447 -20.11 20.34 -16.85
N ASP A 448 -20.00 19.44 -15.86
CA ASP A 448 -19.99 19.86 -14.44
C ASP A 448 -19.34 18.81 -13.51
N TYR A 449 -18.44 19.28 -12.64
CA TYR A 449 -17.70 18.52 -11.63
C TYR A 449 -18.13 19.03 -10.26
N ASN A 450 -18.81 18.21 -9.45
CA ASN A 450 -18.86 18.42 -8.00
C ASN A 450 -19.26 17.16 -7.24
N SER A 451 -18.76 17.10 -6.00
CA SER A 451 -18.98 16.11 -4.92
C SER A 451 -17.98 14.95 -4.80
N ILE A 452 -16.86 15.35 -4.20
CA ILE A 452 -16.06 14.60 -3.22
C ILE A 452 -16.98 13.89 -2.21
N ASP A 453 -16.75 12.60 -1.96
CA ASP A 453 -16.97 12.06 -0.62
C ASP A 453 -15.85 11.08 -0.22
N VAL A 454 -15.27 11.40 0.93
CA VAL A 454 -14.10 10.79 1.56
C VAL A 454 -14.63 9.86 2.65
N ARG A 455 -14.32 8.57 2.57
CA ARG A 455 -14.42 7.68 3.74
C ARG A 455 -13.13 6.94 3.99
N LEU A 456 -12.57 7.25 5.16
CA LEU A 456 -11.56 6.52 5.91
C LEU A 456 -12.00 5.08 6.20
#